data_AF-A0A3S3LVC7-F1
#
_entry.id   AF-A0A3S3LVC7-F1
#
_cell.length_a   1.000
_cell.length_b   1.000
_cell.length_c   1.000
_cell.angle_alpha   90.00
_cell.angle_beta   90.00
_cell.angle_gamma   90.00
#
_symmetry.space_group_name_H-M   'P 1'
#
loop_
_entity.id
_entity.type
_entity.pdbx_description
1 polymer ?
#
loop_
_entity_poly.entity_id
_entity_poly.type
_entity_poly.pdbx_seq_one_letter_code
_entity_poly.pdbx_strand_id
1 'polypeptide(L)'
;MNIFCYALLVLLLASRPRLTTSQEVENEREFNYVEGSGKGPEDWGHIHEEWRLCKNGEMQSPIDLTHERVQVVSRLGRLKRGYKPSNATLKNRGHDIMLKWVDDAGSINVNGTEYKLKQLHWHSPSEHTINGSSYDLEVHMVHESSDNKFAVVGIMYTIGRPDTFLSELMGQIKSLADRHDMEIAAGVVDPRHLKMGSRKYYRYLGSLTTPPCTEGVIWTIVRKVRTVSREQVRLLRLAVEDNAERNARPTQAVNEHDEREWNYQKDSGRGPEHWGDLNENWTICKTGFRQSPIELWDGWVDVVRHLGKLQTRYKPANATLVNWGLGIMLNWVDDAGSLNIEGTDYKLKQVHWHSPSEHRINGWGVDLEVRMVHQSSDGRMALRGPLNIIADGDVNETVVGVVDPYHLITDNVWEYYRYIGSLPTPPCSEGVVWTVLKEPWFRTVSFDQVKKLRNAVHDYAISNARPIQPLNGREVLLNEPGYHPTILQSI
;
A
#
# COMPACT_ATOMS: atom_id res chain seq x y z
N MET A 1 31.95 -3.44 -66.13
CA MET A 1 30.61 -3.82 -66.61
C MET A 1 30.03 -4.82 -65.62
N ASN A 2 29.12 -4.35 -64.74
CA ASN A 2 28.10 -5.06 -63.95
C ASN A 2 28.51 -6.26 -63.07
N ILE A 3 28.05 -6.54 -61.84
CA ILE A 3 27.07 -6.04 -60.85
C ILE A 3 27.46 -6.81 -59.56
N PHE A 4 27.34 -6.21 -58.36
CA PHE A 4 26.61 -6.76 -57.20
C PHE A 4 26.95 -5.98 -55.92
N CYS A 5 26.08 -5.01 -55.62
CA CYS A 5 25.95 -4.42 -54.29
C CYS A 5 25.39 -5.47 -53.32
N TYR A 6 26.09 -5.76 -52.23
CA TYR A 6 25.50 -6.47 -51.09
C TYR A 6 24.88 -5.45 -50.14
N ALA A 7 23.55 -5.43 -50.12
CA ALA A 7 22.77 -4.73 -49.11
C ALA A 7 22.88 -5.49 -47.77
N LEU A 8 23.38 -4.80 -46.74
CA LEU A 8 23.41 -5.31 -45.38
C LEU A 8 22.00 -5.15 -44.78
N LEU A 9 21.19 -6.21 -44.87
CA LEU A 9 19.88 -6.26 -44.23
C LEU A 9 20.09 -6.54 -42.73
N VAL A 10 20.16 -5.50 -41.91
CA VAL A 10 20.13 -5.63 -40.45
C VAL A 10 18.71 -6.03 -40.05
N LEU A 11 18.49 -7.33 -39.82
CA LEU A 11 17.31 -7.85 -39.16
C LEU A 11 17.31 -7.35 -37.71
N LEU A 12 16.68 -6.20 -37.47
CA LEU A 12 16.22 -5.80 -36.14
C LEU A 12 15.18 -6.84 -35.70
N LEU A 13 15.63 -7.88 -35.01
CA LEU A 13 14.77 -8.67 -34.14
C LEU A 13 14.22 -7.71 -33.09
N ALA A 14 13.03 -7.18 -33.33
CA ALA A 14 12.24 -6.55 -32.30
C ALA A 14 11.97 -7.62 -31.23
N SER A 15 12.82 -7.66 -30.22
CA SER A 15 12.53 -8.31 -28.96
C SER A 15 11.28 -7.63 -28.42
N ARG A 16 10.11 -8.23 -28.69
CA ARG A 16 8.89 -7.84 -28.00
C ARG A 16 9.20 -7.99 -26.51
N PRO A 17 9.06 -6.94 -25.68
CA PRO A 17 9.12 -7.15 -24.25
C PRO A 17 8.05 -8.18 -23.92
N ARG A 18 8.45 -9.33 -23.37
CA ARG A 18 7.50 -10.24 -22.73
C ARG A 18 6.81 -9.42 -21.66
N LEU A 19 5.48 -9.39 -21.67
CA LEU A 19 4.70 -8.89 -20.54
C LEU A 19 5.28 -9.57 -19.28
N THR A 20 5.77 -8.76 -18.34
CA THR A 20 6.18 -9.24 -17.02
C THR A 20 4.92 -9.83 -16.38
N THR A 21 4.82 -11.16 -16.34
CA THR A 21 3.69 -11.81 -15.69
C THR A 21 3.93 -11.74 -14.19
N SER A 22 3.00 -11.16 -13.44
CA SER A 22 3.04 -11.09 -11.97
C SER A 22 2.62 -12.39 -11.29
N GLN A 23 2.44 -13.46 -12.07
CA GLN A 23 2.00 -14.77 -11.59
C GLN A 23 3.19 -15.58 -11.08
N GLU A 24 2.96 -16.39 -10.04
CA GLU A 24 3.89 -17.43 -9.60
C GLU A 24 4.30 -18.30 -10.80
N VAL A 25 5.53 -18.79 -10.75
CA VAL A 25 6.04 -19.68 -11.79
C VAL A 25 5.25 -21.00 -11.76
N GLU A 26 4.70 -21.40 -12.91
CA GLU A 26 3.90 -22.64 -13.04
C GLU A 26 4.80 -23.90 -13.09
N ASN A 27 6.09 -23.75 -13.38
CA ASN A 27 7.12 -24.80 -13.38
C ASN A 27 8.34 -24.37 -12.55
N GLU A 28 8.45 -24.90 -11.33
CA GLU A 28 9.42 -24.41 -10.34
C GLU A 28 10.83 -25.02 -10.50
N ARG A 29 11.04 -25.94 -11.45
CA ARG A 29 12.30 -26.69 -11.66
C ARG A 29 13.55 -25.86 -11.97
N GLU A 30 13.38 -24.57 -12.27
CA GLU A 30 14.49 -23.67 -12.59
C GLU A 30 15.24 -23.17 -11.35
N PHE A 31 14.57 -23.16 -10.18
CA PHE A 31 15.16 -22.85 -8.88
C PHE A 31 15.11 -24.08 -7.96
N ASN A 32 15.58 -23.99 -6.72
CA ASN A 32 15.38 -24.99 -5.68
C ASN A 32 15.40 -24.35 -4.28
N TYR A 33 15.33 -25.18 -3.23
CA TYR A 33 15.33 -24.74 -1.82
C TYR A 33 16.62 -25.11 -1.07
N VAL A 34 17.68 -25.52 -1.79
CA VAL A 34 18.94 -25.99 -1.22
C VAL A 34 19.93 -24.84 -1.13
N GLU A 35 20.30 -24.49 0.10
CA GLU A 35 21.31 -23.49 0.43
C GLU A 35 22.67 -23.86 -0.19
N GLY A 36 23.35 -22.88 -0.80
CA GLY A 36 24.65 -23.01 -1.44
C GLY A 36 24.63 -23.69 -2.81
N SER A 37 23.46 -23.98 -3.38
CA SER A 37 23.35 -24.69 -4.67
C SER A 37 23.54 -23.79 -5.91
N GLY A 38 23.61 -22.46 -5.73
CA GLY A 38 23.55 -21.49 -6.84
C GLY A 38 22.16 -21.31 -7.44
N LYS A 39 21.16 -22.04 -6.90
CA LYS A 39 19.75 -21.98 -7.28
C LYS A 39 18.82 -21.95 -6.05
N GLY A 40 19.41 -21.81 -4.86
CA GLY A 40 18.70 -21.74 -3.58
C GLY A 40 18.04 -20.37 -3.36
N PRO A 41 17.23 -20.22 -2.29
CA PRO A 41 16.48 -19.00 -2.01
C PRO A 41 17.31 -17.71 -1.96
N GLU A 42 18.56 -17.80 -1.51
CA GLU A 42 19.53 -16.71 -1.48
C GLU A 42 20.00 -16.24 -2.86
N ASP A 43 19.88 -17.10 -3.88
CA ASP A 43 20.33 -16.87 -5.24
C ASP A 43 19.18 -16.66 -6.24
N TRP A 44 17.91 -16.82 -5.84
CA TRP A 44 16.77 -16.73 -6.77
C TRP A 44 16.76 -15.44 -7.60
N GLY A 45 17.07 -14.30 -6.98
CA GLY A 45 17.12 -13.01 -7.69
C GLY A 45 18.31 -12.85 -8.65
N HIS A 46 19.23 -13.81 -8.70
CA HIS A 46 20.36 -13.87 -9.62
C HIS A 46 20.13 -14.80 -10.82
N ILE A 47 19.09 -15.65 -10.78
CA ILE A 47 18.83 -16.62 -11.84
C ILE A 47 18.27 -15.92 -13.09
N HIS A 48 17.29 -15.03 -12.89
CA HIS A 48 16.64 -14.26 -13.95
C HIS A 48 16.41 -12.80 -13.54
N GLU A 49 16.45 -11.88 -14.50
CA GLU A 49 16.22 -10.44 -14.25
C GLU A 49 14.80 -10.18 -13.73
N GLU A 50 13.80 -10.93 -14.20
CA GLU A 50 12.42 -10.86 -13.70
C GLU A 50 12.27 -11.27 -12.23
N TRP A 51 13.25 -12.00 -11.66
CA TRP A 51 13.22 -12.49 -10.29
C TRP A 51 13.99 -11.60 -9.32
N ARG A 52 14.52 -10.46 -9.79
CA ARG A 52 15.33 -9.53 -8.98
C ARG A 52 14.69 -9.10 -7.65
N LEU A 53 13.36 -9.11 -7.55
CA LEU A 53 12.65 -8.79 -6.31
C LEU A 53 12.89 -9.83 -5.21
N CYS A 54 13.21 -11.08 -5.57
CA CYS A 54 13.60 -12.10 -4.59
C CYS A 54 14.87 -11.70 -3.80
N LYS A 55 15.72 -10.85 -4.39
CA LYS A 55 16.93 -10.33 -3.76
C LYS A 55 16.77 -8.91 -3.21
N ASN A 56 16.17 -8.02 -4.00
CA ASN A 56 16.17 -6.57 -3.72
C ASN A 56 14.82 -6.06 -3.20
N GLY A 57 13.83 -6.94 -3.01
CA GLY A 57 12.54 -6.57 -2.46
C GLY A 57 12.61 -6.19 -0.98
N GLU A 58 11.77 -5.24 -0.57
CA GLU A 58 11.71 -4.69 0.79
C GLU A 58 10.47 -5.18 1.58
N MET A 59 9.50 -5.80 0.91
CA MET A 59 8.27 -6.33 1.49
C MET A 59 8.14 -7.83 1.19
N GLN A 60 9.21 -8.57 1.49
CA GLN A 60 9.30 -9.99 1.14
C GLN A 60 8.60 -10.89 2.17
N SER A 61 8.03 -11.98 1.68
CA SER A 61 7.41 -13.06 2.46
C SER A 61 8.23 -14.35 2.30
N PRO A 62 8.18 -15.28 3.27
CA PRO A 62 7.39 -15.27 4.50
C PRO A 62 8.04 -14.47 5.63
N ILE A 63 7.31 -14.23 6.72
CA ILE A 63 7.81 -13.50 7.90
C ILE A 63 7.48 -14.22 9.22
N ASP A 64 8.18 -13.85 10.30
CA ASP A 64 7.81 -14.26 11.67
C ASP A 64 6.70 -13.38 12.26
N LEU A 65 5.61 -14.00 12.68
CA LEU A 65 4.45 -13.36 13.27
C LEU A 65 4.60 -13.27 14.80
N THR A 66 5.36 -12.27 15.26
CA THR A 66 5.63 -12.07 16.69
C THR A 66 4.50 -11.33 17.40
N HIS A 67 4.19 -11.74 18.63
CA HIS A 67 3.16 -11.09 19.45
C HIS A 67 3.48 -9.62 19.79
N GLU A 68 4.75 -9.25 19.84
CA GLU A 68 5.22 -7.88 20.12
C GLU A 68 4.91 -6.90 18.98
N ARG A 69 4.93 -7.37 17.72
CA ARG A 69 4.67 -6.55 16.52
C ARG A 69 3.20 -6.56 16.09
N VAL A 70 2.39 -7.46 16.65
CA VAL A 70 1.01 -7.67 16.21
C VAL A 70 0.06 -6.71 16.91
N GLN A 71 -0.48 -5.77 16.14
CA GLN A 71 -1.54 -4.89 16.59
C GLN A 71 -2.92 -5.54 16.43
N VAL A 72 -3.75 -5.47 17.48
CA VAL A 72 -5.12 -6.00 17.44
C VAL A 72 -6.04 -4.99 16.77
N VAL A 73 -6.40 -5.26 15.51
CA VAL A 73 -7.29 -4.37 14.73
C VAL A 73 -8.70 -4.96 14.62
N SER A 74 -9.58 -4.58 15.56
CA SER A 74 -10.96 -5.10 15.66
C SER A 74 -11.83 -4.76 14.43
N ARG A 75 -11.60 -3.61 13.79
CA ARG A 75 -12.37 -3.14 12.62
C ARG A 75 -12.20 -3.98 11.35
N LEU A 76 -11.17 -4.82 11.25
CA LEU A 76 -10.99 -5.71 10.09
C LEU A 76 -12.13 -6.74 9.97
N GLY A 77 -12.84 -7.01 11.07
CA GLY A 77 -13.97 -7.93 11.09
C GLY A 77 -13.57 -9.37 10.80
N ARG A 78 -14.50 -10.15 10.26
CA ARG A 78 -14.26 -11.54 9.87
C ARG A 78 -13.85 -11.59 8.41
N LEU A 79 -12.96 -12.52 8.08
CA LEU A 79 -12.65 -12.84 6.68
C LEU A 79 -13.94 -13.23 5.94
N LYS A 80 -14.37 -12.37 5.01
CA LYS A 80 -15.56 -12.58 4.18
C LYS A 80 -15.19 -13.51 3.02
N ARG A 81 -15.87 -14.65 2.94
CA ARG A 81 -15.59 -15.73 1.99
C ARG A 81 -16.88 -16.19 1.33
N GLY A 82 -16.84 -16.42 0.03
CA GLY A 82 -17.95 -16.90 -0.79
C GLY A 82 -17.51 -18.05 -1.69
N TYR A 83 -16.84 -19.07 -1.12
CA TYR A 83 -16.37 -20.23 -1.88
C TYR A 83 -17.51 -21.16 -2.30
N LYS A 84 -17.32 -21.86 -3.42
CA LYS A 84 -18.25 -22.85 -3.96
C LYS A 84 -17.50 -24.03 -4.61
N PRO A 85 -18.11 -25.23 -4.71
CA PRO A 85 -17.52 -26.37 -5.39
C PRO A 85 -17.26 -26.05 -6.86
N SER A 86 -16.11 -26.48 -7.36
CA SER A 86 -15.70 -26.23 -8.75
C SER A 86 -14.72 -27.32 -9.21
N ASN A 87 -14.60 -27.52 -10.52
CA ASN A 87 -13.63 -28.47 -11.08
C ASN A 87 -12.20 -28.00 -10.79
N ALA A 88 -11.36 -28.94 -10.37
CA ALA A 88 -9.96 -28.69 -10.09
C ALA A 88 -9.05 -29.77 -10.66
N THR A 89 -7.80 -29.37 -10.88
CA THR A 89 -6.69 -30.21 -11.34
C THR A 89 -5.57 -30.12 -10.32
N LEU A 90 -5.07 -31.27 -9.87
CA LEU A 90 -3.84 -31.35 -9.09
C LEU A 90 -2.66 -31.32 -10.06
N LYS A 91 -1.63 -30.56 -9.71
CA LYS A 91 -0.40 -30.42 -10.47
C LYS A 91 0.80 -30.62 -9.55
N ASN A 92 1.81 -31.29 -10.06
CA ASN A 92 3.14 -31.28 -9.48
C ASN A 92 3.96 -30.21 -10.20
N ARG A 93 4.31 -29.12 -9.51
CA ARG A 93 5.09 -28.02 -10.12
C ARG A 93 6.60 -28.24 -10.03
N GLY A 94 7.05 -29.40 -9.58
CA GLY A 94 8.45 -29.73 -9.30
C GLY A 94 8.77 -29.66 -7.82
N HIS A 95 8.43 -28.55 -7.16
CA HIS A 95 8.77 -28.34 -5.74
C HIS A 95 7.55 -28.24 -4.82
N ASP A 96 6.34 -28.21 -5.36
CA ASP A 96 5.12 -28.33 -4.58
C ASP A 96 4.03 -29.12 -5.33
N ILE A 97 2.96 -29.42 -4.59
CA ILE A 97 1.71 -29.90 -5.15
C ILE A 97 0.71 -28.76 -5.12
N MET A 98 0.20 -28.38 -6.29
CA MET A 98 -0.79 -27.33 -6.47
C MET A 98 -2.14 -27.93 -6.84
N LEU A 99 -3.21 -27.49 -6.20
CA LEU A 99 -4.58 -27.70 -6.66
C LEU A 99 -5.09 -26.42 -7.34
N LYS A 100 -5.33 -26.49 -8.65
CA LYS A 100 -5.81 -25.36 -9.47
C LYS A 100 -7.27 -25.54 -9.85
N TRP A 101 -8.12 -24.57 -9.53
CA TRP A 101 -9.50 -24.56 -10.00
C TRP A 101 -9.57 -24.01 -11.43
N VAL A 102 -10.26 -24.75 -12.29
CA VAL A 102 -10.43 -24.39 -13.71
C VAL A 102 -11.60 -23.43 -13.88
N ASP A 103 -12.68 -23.68 -13.12
CA ASP A 103 -13.89 -22.85 -13.10
C ASP A 103 -13.95 -22.03 -11.80
N ASP A 104 -14.94 -21.15 -11.69
CA ASP A 104 -15.13 -20.26 -10.55
C ASP A 104 -15.34 -21.04 -9.22
N ALA A 105 -14.33 -21.04 -8.36
CA ALA A 105 -14.38 -21.61 -7.01
C ALA A 105 -14.88 -20.63 -5.94
N GLY A 106 -15.32 -19.44 -6.36
CA GLY A 106 -15.72 -18.34 -5.50
C GLY A 106 -14.53 -17.46 -5.08
N SER A 107 -14.75 -16.65 -4.05
CA SER A 107 -13.85 -15.53 -3.75
C SER A 107 -13.73 -15.22 -2.26
N ILE A 108 -12.76 -14.38 -1.94
CA ILE A 108 -12.72 -13.60 -0.70
C ILE A 108 -12.98 -12.13 -0.99
N ASN A 109 -13.51 -11.41 -0.01
CA ASN A 109 -13.62 -9.96 -0.09
C ASN A 109 -12.71 -9.31 0.95
N VAL A 110 -11.76 -8.51 0.48
CA VAL A 110 -10.85 -7.74 1.31
C VAL A 110 -11.11 -6.27 1.07
N ASN A 111 -11.55 -5.57 2.12
CA ASN A 111 -11.88 -4.14 2.08
C ASN A 111 -12.82 -3.78 0.91
N GLY A 112 -13.79 -4.61 0.53
CA GLY A 112 -14.71 -4.34 -0.58
C GLY A 112 -14.20 -4.77 -1.95
N THR A 113 -12.92 -5.11 -2.10
CA THR A 113 -12.37 -5.69 -3.33
C THR A 113 -12.54 -7.20 -3.33
N GLU A 114 -13.04 -7.76 -4.43
CA GLU A 114 -13.17 -9.20 -4.64
C GLU A 114 -11.87 -9.80 -5.17
N TYR A 115 -11.44 -10.91 -4.56
CA TYR A 115 -10.31 -11.72 -5.02
C TYR A 115 -10.79 -13.15 -5.24
N LYS A 116 -10.78 -13.62 -6.49
CA LYS A 116 -11.23 -14.96 -6.87
C LYS A 116 -10.18 -16.00 -6.52
N LEU A 117 -10.59 -17.11 -5.91
CA LEU A 117 -9.69 -18.23 -5.61
C LEU A 117 -9.22 -18.88 -6.92
N LYS A 118 -7.91 -18.99 -7.10
CA LYS A 118 -7.29 -19.57 -8.30
C LYS A 118 -6.69 -20.93 -8.01
N GLN A 119 -5.90 -21.00 -6.95
CA GLN A 119 -5.19 -22.21 -6.56
C GLN A 119 -5.00 -22.30 -5.05
N LEU A 120 -4.62 -23.49 -4.61
CA LEU A 120 -3.89 -23.66 -3.36
C LEU A 120 -2.70 -24.58 -3.55
N HIS A 121 -1.73 -24.48 -2.64
CA HIS A 121 -0.56 -25.35 -2.62
C HIS A 121 -0.02 -25.50 -1.19
N TRP A 122 0.90 -26.44 -0.99
CA TRP A 122 1.41 -26.82 0.33
C TRP A 122 2.93 -26.68 0.45
N HIS A 123 3.36 -26.14 1.57
CA HIS A 123 4.75 -26.07 1.99
C HIS A 123 4.99 -26.91 3.24
N SER A 124 6.07 -27.69 3.28
CA SER A 124 6.54 -28.40 4.47
C SER A 124 8.05 -28.21 4.65
N PRO A 125 8.53 -27.69 5.79
CA PRO A 125 7.75 -27.17 6.93
C PRO A 125 6.96 -25.89 6.57
N SER A 126 6.30 -25.25 7.54
CA SER A 126 5.68 -23.95 7.30
C SER A 126 6.73 -22.90 6.91
N GLU A 127 6.33 -22.02 6.01
CA GLU A 127 7.13 -20.87 5.57
C GLU A 127 7.08 -19.76 6.61
N HIS A 128 5.87 -19.41 7.07
CA HIS A 128 5.71 -18.48 8.17
C HIS A 128 6.06 -19.14 9.50
N THR A 129 6.52 -18.33 10.43
CA THR A 129 6.70 -18.71 11.83
C THR A 129 5.80 -17.87 12.74
N ILE A 130 5.51 -18.37 13.94
CA ILE A 130 4.82 -17.60 14.99
C ILE A 130 5.71 -17.59 16.21
N ASN A 131 6.21 -16.40 16.59
CA ASN A 131 7.18 -16.23 17.68
C ASN A 131 8.40 -17.14 17.48
N GLY A 132 8.97 -17.12 16.27
CA GLY A 132 10.13 -17.92 15.88
C GLY A 132 9.86 -19.42 15.70
N SER A 133 8.63 -19.89 15.97
CA SER A 133 8.29 -21.32 15.87
C SER A 133 7.74 -21.65 14.48
N SER A 134 8.40 -22.58 13.79
CA SER A 134 7.92 -23.21 12.55
C SER A 134 6.94 -24.35 12.85
N TYR A 135 6.06 -24.63 11.90
CA TYR A 135 5.03 -25.67 11.95
C TYR A 135 5.29 -26.74 10.90
N ASP A 136 4.61 -27.89 11.00
CA ASP A 136 4.92 -29.07 10.19
C ASP A 136 4.49 -28.95 8.72
N LEU A 137 3.49 -28.12 8.44
CA LEU A 137 2.94 -27.86 7.11
C LEU A 137 2.21 -26.51 7.08
N GLU A 138 2.24 -25.84 5.95
CA GLU A 138 1.43 -24.65 5.65
C GLU A 138 0.74 -24.82 4.30
N VAL A 139 -0.53 -24.40 4.21
CA VAL A 139 -1.24 -24.31 2.93
C VAL A 139 -1.46 -22.85 2.59
N HIS A 140 -1.24 -22.50 1.32
CA HIS A 140 -1.51 -21.18 0.78
C HIS A 140 -2.69 -21.28 -0.18
N MET A 141 -3.73 -20.47 0.05
CA MET A 141 -4.83 -20.29 -0.89
C MET A 141 -4.64 -18.97 -1.63
N VAL A 142 -4.31 -19.02 -2.91
CA VAL A 142 -3.98 -17.83 -3.72
C VAL A 142 -5.21 -17.32 -4.46
N HIS A 143 -5.47 -16.03 -4.28
CA HIS A 143 -6.59 -15.32 -4.88
C HIS A 143 -6.11 -14.13 -5.69
N GLU A 144 -6.86 -13.80 -6.75
CA GLU A 144 -6.52 -12.73 -7.69
C GLU A 144 -7.75 -11.84 -7.93
N SER A 145 -7.58 -10.52 -7.90
CA SER A 145 -8.63 -9.55 -8.24
C SER A 145 -8.77 -9.34 -9.75
N SER A 146 -9.79 -8.62 -10.20
CA SER A 146 -9.88 -8.15 -11.60
C SER A 146 -8.67 -7.33 -12.06
N ASP A 147 -8.01 -6.66 -11.12
CA ASP A 147 -6.88 -5.76 -11.38
C ASP A 147 -5.53 -6.48 -11.21
N ASN A 148 -5.50 -7.82 -11.27
CA ASN A 148 -4.31 -8.67 -11.12
C ASN A 148 -3.52 -8.48 -9.81
N LYS A 149 -4.20 -8.02 -8.73
CA LYS A 149 -3.65 -7.96 -7.38
C LYS A 149 -3.87 -9.29 -6.67
N PHE A 150 -2.92 -9.68 -5.82
CA PHE A 150 -2.97 -10.95 -5.09
C PHE A 150 -3.40 -10.79 -3.64
N ALA A 151 -4.13 -11.79 -3.16
CA ALA A 151 -4.39 -12.00 -1.76
C ALA A 151 -4.24 -13.49 -1.42
N VAL A 152 -3.46 -13.80 -0.38
CA VAL A 152 -3.18 -15.19 0.02
C VAL A 152 -3.74 -15.44 1.41
N VAL A 153 -4.39 -16.59 1.58
CA VAL A 153 -4.81 -17.07 2.90
C VAL A 153 -3.95 -18.27 3.29
N GLY A 154 -3.14 -18.10 4.33
CA GLY A 154 -2.27 -19.14 4.89
C GLY A 154 -2.94 -19.88 6.05
N ILE A 155 -2.80 -21.21 6.11
CA ILE A 155 -3.22 -22.03 7.26
C ILE A 155 -2.08 -22.95 7.68
N MET A 156 -1.66 -22.83 8.94
CA MET A 156 -0.60 -23.64 9.55
C MET A 156 -1.15 -24.94 10.14
N TYR A 157 -0.35 -26.00 10.10
CA TYR A 157 -0.67 -27.31 10.65
C TYR A 157 0.47 -27.84 11.52
N THR A 158 0.11 -28.53 12.59
CA THR A 158 1.03 -29.39 13.33
C THR A 158 0.66 -30.87 13.18
N ILE A 159 1.62 -31.78 13.37
CA ILE A 159 1.36 -33.22 13.34
C ILE A 159 0.30 -33.60 14.38
N GLY A 160 -0.73 -34.30 13.91
CA GLY A 160 -1.82 -34.79 14.73
C GLY A 160 -2.79 -35.66 13.93
N ARG A 161 -4.09 -35.45 14.13
CA ARG A 161 -5.13 -36.16 13.37
C ARG A 161 -5.06 -35.78 11.89
N PRO A 162 -5.39 -36.72 10.97
CA PRO A 162 -5.43 -36.42 9.54
C PRO A 162 -6.32 -35.22 9.21
N ASP A 163 -5.85 -34.37 8.30
CA ASP A 163 -6.67 -33.29 7.76
C ASP A 163 -7.68 -33.87 6.76
N THR A 164 -8.96 -33.53 6.93
CA THR A 164 -10.04 -34.14 6.13
C THR A 164 -10.01 -33.68 4.68
N PHE A 165 -9.62 -32.45 4.40
CA PHE A 165 -9.55 -31.94 3.03
C PHE A 165 -8.41 -32.62 2.26
N LEU A 166 -7.23 -32.71 2.88
CA LEU A 166 -6.11 -33.40 2.25
C LEU A 166 -6.40 -34.89 2.05
N SER A 167 -7.15 -35.54 2.95
CA SER A 167 -7.60 -36.93 2.77
C SER A 167 -8.44 -37.13 1.50
N GLU A 168 -9.23 -36.15 1.06
CA GLU A 168 -10.01 -36.21 -0.18
C GLU A 168 -9.13 -36.27 -1.44
N LEU A 169 -7.87 -35.82 -1.32
CA LEU A 169 -6.92 -35.68 -2.44
C LEU A 169 -5.79 -36.72 -2.41
N MET A 170 -5.62 -37.48 -1.32
CA MET A 170 -4.47 -38.38 -1.15
C MET A 170 -4.35 -39.44 -2.25
N GLY A 171 -5.46 -39.96 -2.77
CA GLY A 171 -5.44 -40.97 -3.83
C GLY A 171 -4.83 -40.42 -5.12
N GLN A 172 -5.22 -39.21 -5.50
CA GLN A 172 -4.72 -38.50 -6.67
C GLN A 172 -3.26 -38.05 -6.48
N ILE A 173 -2.89 -37.55 -5.30
CA ILE A 173 -1.51 -37.16 -4.98
C ILE A 173 -0.59 -38.38 -5.07
N LYS A 174 -1.00 -39.52 -4.48
CA LYS A 174 -0.24 -40.78 -4.60
C LYS A 174 -0.11 -41.21 -6.05
N SER A 175 -1.17 -41.10 -6.83
CA SER A 175 -1.13 -41.41 -8.25
C SER A 175 -0.19 -40.51 -9.04
N LEU A 176 -0.12 -39.21 -8.73
CA LEU A 176 0.84 -38.29 -9.35
C LEU A 176 2.27 -38.74 -9.04
N ALA A 177 2.56 -39.06 -7.77
CA ALA A 177 3.87 -39.52 -7.33
C ALA A 177 4.27 -40.85 -8.00
N ASP A 178 3.40 -41.86 -7.94
CA ASP A 178 3.70 -43.21 -8.47
C ASP A 178 3.95 -43.18 -9.99
N ARG A 179 3.19 -42.37 -10.74
CA ARG A 179 3.27 -42.29 -12.21
C ARG A 179 4.26 -41.24 -12.72
N HIS A 180 4.75 -40.36 -11.85
CA HIS A 180 5.54 -39.19 -12.23
C HIS A 180 4.79 -38.27 -13.23
N ASP A 181 3.46 -38.22 -13.11
CA ASP A 181 2.61 -37.36 -13.93
C ASP A 181 2.74 -35.90 -13.47
N MET A 182 2.67 -34.95 -14.42
CA MET A 182 2.70 -33.52 -14.10
C MET A 182 1.36 -33.01 -13.55
N GLU A 183 0.25 -33.60 -13.97
CA GLU A 183 -1.09 -33.18 -13.55
C GLU A 183 -2.11 -34.33 -13.62
N ILE A 184 -3.14 -34.24 -12.77
CA ILE A 184 -4.25 -35.18 -12.72
C ILE A 184 -5.55 -34.44 -12.38
N ALA A 185 -6.65 -34.79 -13.03
CA ALA A 185 -7.95 -34.24 -12.70
C ALA A 185 -8.34 -34.65 -11.27
N ALA A 186 -8.62 -33.66 -10.40
CA ALA A 186 -9.14 -33.91 -9.06
C ALA A 186 -10.68 -34.02 -9.06
N GLY A 187 -11.33 -33.58 -10.13
CA GLY A 187 -12.79 -33.50 -10.24
C GLY A 187 -13.34 -32.28 -9.51
N VAL A 188 -14.58 -32.37 -9.03
CA VAL A 188 -15.22 -31.28 -8.27
C VAL A 188 -14.66 -31.25 -6.86
N VAL A 189 -13.97 -30.17 -6.50
CA VAL A 189 -13.41 -29.95 -5.16
C VAL A 189 -14.07 -28.73 -4.53
N ASP A 190 -14.53 -28.87 -3.29
CA ASP A 190 -15.14 -27.79 -2.51
C ASP A 190 -14.09 -27.11 -1.58
N PRO A 191 -13.68 -25.86 -1.85
CA PRO A 191 -12.71 -25.17 -0.99
C PRO A 191 -13.20 -24.98 0.45
N ARG A 192 -14.51 -25.09 0.71
CA ARG A 192 -15.09 -24.94 2.06
C ARG A 192 -14.73 -26.11 2.98
N HIS A 193 -14.34 -27.26 2.42
CA HIS A 193 -13.86 -28.41 3.20
C HIS A 193 -12.51 -28.12 3.89
N LEU A 194 -11.74 -27.15 3.39
CA LEU A 194 -10.54 -26.66 4.06
C LEU A 194 -10.90 -25.80 5.28
N LYS A 195 -10.88 -26.43 6.45
CA LYS A 195 -11.35 -25.83 7.70
C LYS A 195 -10.33 -24.85 8.29
N MET A 196 -10.55 -23.55 8.12
CA MET A 196 -9.77 -22.50 8.81
C MET A 196 -9.97 -22.53 10.34
N GLY A 197 -11.16 -22.89 10.83
CA GLY A 197 -11.41 -23.15 12.25
C GLY A 197 -11.28 -21.97 13.23
N SER A 198 -11.02 -20.75 12.74
CA SER A 198 -10.85 -19.52 13.53
C SER A 198 -11.45 -18.31 12.84
N ARG A 199 -11.89 -17.33 13.63
CA ARG A 199 -12.24 -15.97 13.16
C ARG A 199 -11.06 -14.99 13.24
N LYS A 200 -10.02 -15.34 14.00
CA LYS A 200 -8.80 -14.54 14.20
C LYS A 200 -7.75 -14.92 13.16
N TYR A 201 -7.08 -13.93 12.62
CA TYR A 201 -6.01 -14.05 11.65
C TYR A 201 -5.01 -12.89 11.83
N TYR A 202 -3.81 -13.08 11.32
CA TYR A 202 -2.83 -12.03 11.08
C TYR A 202 -3.02 -11.48 9.66
N ARG A 203 -2.72 -10.19 9.46
CA ARG A 203 -2.83 -9.51 8.17
C ARG A 203 -1.59 -8.67 7.97
N TYR A 204 -0.96 -8.79 6.81
CA TYR A 204 0.15 -7.93 6.41
C TYR A 204 0.25 -7.83 4.88
N LEU A 205 1.00 -6.87 4.37
CA LEU A 205 1.39 -6.79 2.96
C LEU A 205 2.78 -7.40 2.81
N GLY A 206 2.92 -8.30 1.84
CA GLY A 206 4.19 -8.98 1.58
C GLY A 206 4.36 -9.31 0.11
N SER A 207 5.01 -10.44 -0.16
CA SER A 207 5.30 -10.91 -1.52
C SER A 207 4.77 -12.32 -1.78
N LEU A 208 4.90 -12.79 -3.02
CA LEU A 208 4.93 -14.22 -3.31
C LEU A 208 6.15 -14.85 -2.62
N THR A 209 6.03 -16.08 -2.13
CA THR A 209 7.11 -16.81 -1.45
C THR A 209 7.95 -17.66 -2.41
N THR A 210 7.61 -17.64 -3.69
CA THR A 210 8.40 -18.21 -4.79
C THR A 210 8.69 -17.13 -5.85
N PRO A 211 9.69 -17.33 -6.72
CA PRO A 211 9.94 -16.42 -7.83
C PRO A 211 8.67 -16.20 -8.67
N PRO A 212 8.43 -14.96 -9.18
CA PRO A 212 9.32 -13.80 -9.18
C PRO A 212 9.36 -12.97 -7.87
N CYS A 213 8.81 -13.48 -6.76
CA CYS A 213 8.75 -12.80 -5.47
C CYS A 213 8.10 -11.41 -5.51
N THR A 214 7.08 -11.26 -6.37
CA THR A 214 6.33 -10.02 -6.55
C THR A 214 5.69 -9.56 -5.25
N GLU A 215 5.87 -8.29 -4.92
CA GLU A 215 5.34 -7.63 -3.71
C GLU A 215 3.90 -7.12 -3.90
N GLY A 216 3.32 -6.55 -2.84
CA GLY A 216 1.93 -6.05 -2.85
C GLY A 216 0.88 -7.13 -2.61
N VAL A 217 1.30 -8.30 -2.12
CA VAL A 217 0.42 -9.43 -1.80
C VAL A 217 -0.23 -9.23 -0.44
N ILE A 218 -1.56 -9.30 -0.37
CA ILE A 218 -2.28 -9.24 0.90
C ILE A 218 -2.28 -10.62 1.57
N TRP A 219 -1.49 -10.78 2.62
CA TRP A 219 -1.41 -12.02 3.39
C TRP A 219 -2.43 -12.08 4.52
N THR A 220 -3.12 -13.21 4.66
CA THR A 220 -4.04 -13.50 5.76
C THR A 220 -3.67 -14.84 6.39
N ILE A 221 -2.96 -14.83 7.51
CA ILE A 221 -2.54 -16.06 8.19
C ILE A 221 -3.54 -16.42 9.29
N VAL A 222 -4.24 -17.54 9.14
CA VAL A 222 -5.24 -17.99 10.09
C VAL A 222 -4.56 -18.35 11.42
N ARG A 223 -4.98 -17.70 12.52
CA ARG A 223 -4.30 -17.85 13.83
C ARG A 223 -4.42 -19.26 14.43
N LYS A 224 -5.45 -20.02 14.08
CA LYS A 224 -5.63 -21.37 14.62
C LYS A 224 -4.84 -22.37 13.80
N VAL A 225 -3.85 -22.96 14.45
CA VAL A 225 -3.10 -24.09 13.95
C VAL A 225 -4.02 -25.31 13.83
N ARG A 226 -4.00 -25.96 12.66
CA ARG A 226 -4.75 -27.16 12.33
C ARG A 226 -3.89 -28.39 12.55
N THR A 227 -4.45 -29.58 12.31
CA THR A 227 -3.70 -30.84 12.46
C THR A 227 -3.62 -31.56 11.14
N VAL A 228 -2.47 -32.15 10.84
CA VAL A 228 -2.23 -33.00 9.67
C VAL A 228 -1.52 -34.27 10.13
N SER A 229 -1.74 -35.41 9.46
CA SER A 229 -1.03 -36.64 9.83
C SER A 229 0.39 -36.68 9.25
N ARG A 230 1.30 -37.43 9.90
CA ARG A 230 2.65 -37.66 9.37
C ARG A 230 2.64 -38.26 7.97
N GLU A 231 1.70 -39.18 7.72
CA GLU A 231 1.59 -39.85 6.43
C GLU A 231 1.15 -38.89 5.31
N GLN A 232 0.27 -37.94 5.61
CA GLN A 232 -0.12 -36.90 4.66
C GLN A 232 1.05 -35.98 4.29
N VAL A 233 1.82 -35.53 5.28
CA VAL A 233 3.01 -34.71 5.03
C VAL A 233 4.05 -35.50 4.23
N ARG A 234 4.30 -36.77 4.60
CA ARG A 234 5.21 -37.65 3.87
C ARG A 234 4.81 -37.82 2.42
N LEU A 235 3.51 -38.00 2.15
CA LEU A 235 3.01 -38.15 0.78
C LEU A 235 3.24 -36.89 -0.06
N LEU A 236 3.03 -35.69 0.50
CA LEU A 236 3.32 -34.44 -0.20
C LEU A 236 4.82 -34.32 -0.54
N ARG A 237 5.71 -34.64 0.41
CA ARG A 237 7.17 -34.60 0.20
C ARG A 237 7.65 -35.60 -0.85
N LEU A 238 7.06 -36.79 -0.90
CA LEU A 238 7.40 -37.82 -1.89
C LEU A 238 6.82 -37.54 -3.28
N ALA A 239 5.84 -36.65 -3.38
CA ALA A 239 5.21 -36.32 -4.66
C ALA A 239 5.99 -35.25 -5.44
N VAL A 240 6.94 -34.56 -4.80
CA VAL A 240 7.78 -33.51 -5.41
C VAL A 240 9.18 -34.07 -5.70
N GLU A 241 10.03 -33.31 -6.40
CA GLU A 241 11.40 -33.73 -6.71
C GLU A 241 12.26 -33.91 -5.45
N ASP A 242 13.24 -34.83 -5.50
CA ASP A 242 14.04 -35.27 -4.34
C ASP A 242 14.73 -34.13 -3.55
N ASN A 243 14.99 -32.99 -4.19
CA ASN A 243 15.60 -31.80 -3.56
C ASN A 243 14.58 -30.82 -2.95
N ALA A 244 13.29 -31.13 -3.03
CA ALA A 244 12.17 -30.33 -2.52
C ALA A 244 11.43 -31.00 -1.36
N GLU A 245 12.03 -32.01 -0.71
CA GLU A 245 11.52 -32.56 0.56
C GLU A 245 11.25 -31.47 1.61
N ARG A 246 11.97 -30.36 1.50
CA ARG A 246 11.68 -29.10 2.19
C ARG A 246 11.55 -27.99 1.16
N ASN A 247 10.35 -27.47 0.99
CA ASN A 247 10.02 -26.44 0.00
C ASN A 247 9.62 -25.12 0.67
N ALA A 248 10.24 -24.78 1.81
CA ALA A 248 9.93 -23.57 2.55
C ALA A 248 11.02 -22.53 2.35
N ARG A 249 10.67 -21.37 1.77
CA ARG A 249 11.56 -20.20 1.73
C ARG A 249 11.86 -19.77 3.17
N PRO A 250 13.12 -19.41 3.50
CA PRO A 250 13.46 -18.86 4.81
C PRO A 250 12.60 -17.63 5.14
N THR A 251 12.33 -17.41 6.44
CA THR A 251 11.71 -16.15 6.87
C THR A 251 12.57 -14.98 6.46
N GLN A 252 11.96 -14.06 5.73
CA GLN A 252 12.56 -12.82 5.31
C GLN A 252 12.58 -11.87 6.51
N ALA A 253 13.53 -10.94 6.51
CA ALA A 253 13.46 -9.85 7.45
C ALA A 253 12.09 -9.18 7.25
N VAL A 254 11.25 -9.18 8.29
CA VAL A 254 10.33 -8.06 8.42
C VAL A 254 11.30 -6.90 8.51
N ASN A 255 11.31 -6.04 7.50
CA ASN A 255 12.05 -4.80 7.59
C ASN A 255 11.56 -4.12 8.88
N GLU A 256 12.30 -4.30 9.97
CA GLU A 256 12.26 -3.41 11.14
C GLU A 256 12.69 -2.00 10.73
N HIS A 257 13.24 -1.90 9.51
CA HIS A 257 13.19 -0.77 8.62
C HIS A 257 11.76 -0.36 8.22
N ASP A 258 10.89 -0.11 9.20
CA ASP A 258 10.36 1.24 9.25
C ASP A 258 11.52 2.12 9.75
N GLU A 259 12.57 2.35 8.92
CA GLU A 259 13.67 3.27 9.22
C GLU A 259 13.18 4.70 9.37
N ARG A 260 11.90 4.92 9.06
CA ARG A 260 11.27 6.19 9.32
C ARG A 260 11.34 6.41 10.82
N GLU A 261 12.20 7.36 11.14
CA GLU A 261 12.38 7.95 12.45
C GLU A 261 11.03 8.43 13.05
N TRP A 262 9.95 8.56 12.25
CA TRP A 262 8.61 8.98 12.69
C TRP A 262 7.46 8.39 11.85
N ASN A 263 6.24 8.39 12.39
CA ASN A 263 4.99 8.07 11.68
C ASN A 263 3.78 8.91 12.19
N TYR A 264 2.59 8.69 11.63
CA TYR A 264 1.32 9.33 12.06
C TYR A 264 0.50 8.50 13.06
N GLN A 265 1.00 7.33 13.46
CA GLN A 265 0.25 6.41 14.31
C GLN A 265 0.31 6.87 15.77
N LYS A 266 -0.86 7.11 16.35
CA LYS A 266 -1.01 7.39 17.77
C LYS A 266 -0.54 6.19 18.62
N ASP A 267 0.11 6.48 19.73
CA ASP A 267 0.59 5.52 20.74
C ASP A 267 1.66 4.55 20.18
N SER A 268 2.29 4.88 19.04
CA SER A 268 3.35 4.06 18.43
C SER A 268 4.73 4.28 19.03
N GLY A 269 4.88 5.27 19.93
CA GLY A 269 6.18 5.78 20.38
C GLY A 269 6.91 6.63 19.33
N ARG A 270 6.44 6.63 18.07
CA ARG A 270 6.98 7.40 16.93
C ARG A 270 5.95 8.34 16.29
N GLY A 271 4.78 8.45 16.92
CA GLY A 271 3.65 9.28 16.48
C GLY A 271 3.86 10.78 16.72
N PRO A 272 2.93 11.63 16.25
CA PRO A 272 3.00 13.10 16.36
C PRO A 272 3.27 13.65 17.76
N GLU A 273 2.79 12.95 18.79
CA GLU A 273 2.99 13.27 20.20
C GLU A 273 4.44 13.07 20.68
N HIS A 274 5.24 12.31 19.93
CA HIS A 274 6.62 11.96 20.26
C HIS A 274 7.66 12.60 19.33
N TRP A 275 7.28 13.19 18.20
CA TRP A 275 8.24 13.69 17.19
C TRP A 275 9.33 14.59 17.76
N GLY A 276 9.01 15.49 18.70
CA GLY A 276 10.01 16.37 19.30
C GLY A 276 11.01 15.68 20.23
N ASP A 277 10.75 14.43 20.62
CA ASP A 277 11.61 13.60 21.46
C ASP A 277 12.42 12.56 20.64
N LEU A 278 12.10 12.39 19.34
CA LEU A 278 12.74 11.39 18.47
C LEU A 278 14.08 11.86 17.91
N ASN A 279 14.23 13.17 17.68
CA ASN A 279 15.42 13.76 17.07
C ASN A 279 15.63 15.18 17.62
N GLU A 280 16.86 15.52 17.98
CA GLU A 280 17.21 16.85 18.54
C GLU A 280 16.86 18.01 17.58
N ASN A 281 16.90 17.75 16.27
CA ASN A 281 16.53 18.72 15.25
C ASN A 281 15.02 18.97 15.16
N TRP A 282 14.19 18.18 15.85
CA TRP A 282 12.73 18.24 15.80
C TRP A 282 12.11 18.75 17.09
N THR A 283 12.92 19.24 18.02
CA THR A 283 12.47 19.76 19.33
C THR A 283 11.33 20.77 19.19
N ILE A 284 11.32 21.55 18.10
CA ILE A 284 10.24 22.49 17.73
C ILE A 284 8.87 21.81 17.59
N CYS A 285 8.79 20.54 17.17
CA CYS A 285 7.54 19.79 17.13
C CYS A 285 6.85 19.70 18.50
N LYS A 286 7.62 19.81 19.60
CA LYS A 286 7.14 19.77 20.99
C LYS A 286 7.13 21.15 21.66
N THR A 287 8.11 22.00 21.36
CA THR A 287 8.32 23.28 22.06
C THR A 287 7.81 24.50 21.30
N GLY A 288 7.52 24.36 20.00
CA GLY A 288 7.09 25.45 19.13
C GLY A 288 5.75 26.05 19.55
N PHE A 289 5.61 27.37 19.39
CA PHE A 289 4.41 28.12 19.76
C PHE A 289 3.47 28.39 18.58
N ARG A 290 3.93 28.18 17.34
CA ARG A 290 3.19 28.40 16.09
C ARG A 290 3.03 27.11 15.29
N GLN A 291 2.77 25.99 15.98
CA GLN A 291 2.61 24.67 15.37
C GLN A 291 1.30 24.55 14.55
N SER A 292 1.34 23.80 13.46
CA SER A 292 0.20 23.50 12.56
C SER A 292 -0.04 21.99 12.47
N PRO A 293 -1.25 21.54 12.13
CA PRO A 293 -2.45 22.32 11.77
C PRO A 293 -3.15 22.95 12.98
N ILE A 294 -4.06 23.91 12.77
CA ILE A 294 -4.90 24.49 13.82
C ILE A 294 -6.39 24.30 13.53
N GLU A 295 -7.20 24.44 14.57
CA GLU A 295 -8.62 24.69 14.39
C GLU A 295 -8.86 26.14 13.95
N LEU A 296 -9.64 26.31 12.88
CA LEU A 296 -10.10 27.58 12.35
C LEU A 296 -11.56 27.75 12.75
N TRP A 297 -11.92 28.86 13.35
CA TRP A 297 -13.30 29.08 13.82
C TRP A 297 -13.69 30.53 13.61
N ASP A 298 -14.84 30.73 12.97
CA ASP A 298 -15.31 32.01 12.45
C ASP A 298 -15.40 33.10 13.53
N GLY A 299 -15.58 32.74 14.80
CA GLY A 299 -15.66 33.70 15.91
C GLY A 299 -14.35 34.03 16.64
N TRP A 300 -13.19 33.45 16.26
CA TRP A 300 -11.87 33.81 16.86
C TRP A 300 -11.10 34.81 15.98
N VAL A 301 -11.70 35.24 14.88
CA VAL A 301 -10.99 35.94 13.81
C VAL A 301 -11.19 37.44 13.96
N ASP A 302 -10.10 38.20 14.06
CA ASP A 302 -10.14 39.63 13.76
C ASP A 302 -10.45 39.77 12.27
N VAL A 303 -11.63 40.29 11.94
CA VAL A 303 -12.10 40.43 10.56
C VAL A 303 -11.28 41.53 9.86
N VAL A 304 -10.17 41.15 9.23
CA VAL A 304 -9.33 42.08 8.46
C VAL A 304 -9.76 42.10 6.98
N ARG A 305 -10.17 43.28 6.51
CA ARG A 305 -11.00 43.49 5.32
C ARG A 305 -10.29 43.53 3.95
N HIS A 306 -9.01 43.14 3.79
CA HIS A 306 -8.25 43.55 2.59
C HIS A 306 -7.28 42.54 1.97
N LEU A 307 -7.35 41.24 2.24
CA LEU A 307 -6.43 40.28 1.59
C LEU A 307 -6.70 40.09 0.09
N GLY A 308 -7.95 40.34 -0.34
CA GLY A 308 -8.34 40.31 -1.75
C GLY A 308 -8.32 38.90 -2.36
N LYS A 309 -8.62 38.83 -3.66
CA LYS A 309 -8.65 37.57 -4.42
C LYS A 309 -7.29 36.88 -4.36
N LEU A 310 -7.26 35.55 -4.13
CA LEU A 310 -6.01 34.79 -4.27
C LEU A 310 -5.46 34.95 -5.69
N GLN A 311 -4.20 35.39 -5.78
CA GLN A 311 -3.51 35.64 -7.03
C GLN A 311 -2.69 34.41 -7.44
N THR A 312 -3.31 33.51 -8.19
CA THR A 312 -2.64 32.30 -8.72
C THR A 312 -2.31 32.47 -10.20
N ARG A 313 -1.19 31.90 -10.64
CA ARG A 313 -0.80 31.81 -12.06
C ARG A 313 -0.30 30.41 -12.36
N TYR A 314 -1.17 29.41 -12.20
CA TYR A 314 -0.83 28.03 -12.51
C TYR A 314 -0.80 27.78 -14.01
N LYS A 315 -0.18 26.68 -14.42
CA LYS A 315 -0.21 26.18 -15.80
C LYS A 315 0.08 24.68 -15.82
N PRO A 316 -0.40 23.95 -16.83
CA PRO A 316 -0.04 22.54 -17.04
C PRO A 316 1.49 22.38 -17.09
N ALA A 317 2.01 21.42 -16.33
CA ALA A 317 3.44 21.16 -16.23
C ALA A 317 3.68 19.68 -15.88
N ASN A 318 4.87 19.16 -16.19
CA ASN A 318 5.19 17.78 -15.87
C ASN A 318 5.33 17.58 -14.36
N ALA A 319 4.73 16.49 -13.85
CA ALA A 319 4.84 16.09 -12.47
C ALA A 319 5.15 14.59 -12.32
N THR A 320 5.83 14.26 -11.23
CA THR A 320 6.03 12.88 -10.76
C THR A 320 5.12 12.61 -9.57
N LEU A 321 4.47 11.45 -9.58
CA LEU A 321 3.73 10.93 -8.43
C LEU A 321 4.67 10.13 -7.57
N VAL A 322 4.79 10.54 -6.30
CA VAL A 322 5.67 9.92 -5.33
C VAL A 322 4.82 9.40 -4.19
N ASN A 323 4.92 8.10 -3.94
CA ASN A 323 4.50 7.50 -2.68
C ASN A 323 5.75 7.32 -1.82
N TRP A 324 5.87 8.11 -0.76
CA TRP A 324 7.01 8.08 0.15
C TRP A 324 6.68 7.30 1.44
N GLY A 325 5.64 6.47 1.37
CA GLY A 325 5.24 5.53 2.40
C GLY A 325 4.38 6.13 3.53
N LEU A 326 4.51 7.42 3.88
CA LEU A 326 3.63 8.11 4.85
C LEU A 326 2.61 9.04 4.18
N GLY A 327 2.71 9.21 2.87
CA GLY A 327 1.79 9.99 2.08
C GLY A 327 2.03 9.83 0.59
N ILE A 328 1.12 10.41 -0.20
CA ILE A 328 1.24 10.53 -1.64
C ILE A 328 1.44 12.00 -1.95
N MET A 329 2.36 12.31 -2.85
CA MET A 329 2.58 13.66 -3.34
C MET A 329 2.81 13.72 -4.85
N LEU A 330 2.43 14.82 -5.47
CA LEU A 330 2.92 15.22 -6.79
C LEU A 330 4.06 16.19 -6.62
N ASN A 331 5.19 15.93 -7.28
CA ASN A 331 6.31 16.84 -7.41
C ASN A 331 6.34 17.38 -8.83
N TRP A 332 6.24 18.71 -9.00
CA TRP A 332 6.39 19.28 -10.33
C TRP A 332 7.87 19.39 -10.70
N VAL A 333 8.21 18.84 -11.87
CA VAL A 333 9.55 18.89 -12.46
C VAL A 333 9.75 20.24 -13.15
N ASP A 334 8.72 20.72 -13.82
CA ASP A 334 8.71 21.99 -14.54
C ASP A 334 7.98 23.09 -13.74
N ASP A 335 8.13 24.35 -14.17
CA ASP A 335 7.41 25.49 -13.59
C ASP A 335 5.89 25.31 -13.77
N ALA A 336 5.22 24.87 -12.70
CA ALA A 336 3.76 24.73 -12.65
C ALA A 336 3.02 26.02 -12.32
N GLY A 337 3.76 27.13 -12.17
CA GLY A 337 3.23 28.43 -11.81
C GLY A 337 3.43 28.81 -10.35
N SER A 338 2.66 29.79 -9.89
CA SER A 338 2.89 30.45 -8.60
C SER A 338 1.62 30.94 -7.92
N LEU A 339 1.73 31.12 -6.60
CA LEU A 339 0.83 31.89 -5.76
C LEU A 339 1.53 33.20 -5.37
N ASN A 340 0.90 34.35 -5.62
CA ASN A 340 1.38 35.64 -5.13
C ASN A 340 0.70 35.97 -3.79
N ILE A 341 1.51 36.28 -2.78
CA ILE A 341 1.05 36.76 -1.48
C ILE A 341 1.79 38.07 -1.21
N GLU A 342 1.03 39.17 -1.13
CA GLU A 342 1.55 40.51 -0.79
C GLU A 342 2.74 40.93 -1.65
N GLY A 343 2.67 40.68 -2.96
CA GLY A 343 3.72 41.02 -3.91
C GLY A 343 4.88 40.01 -3.97
N THR A 344 4.92 39.02 -3.07
CA THR A 344 5.91 37.94 -3.11
C THR A 344 5.36 36.74 -3.88
N ASP A 345 6.11 36.27 -4.88
CA ASP A 345 5.78 35.06 -5.64
C ASP A 345 6.33 33.80 -4.97
N TYR A 346 5.44 32.85 -4.71
CA TYR A 346 5.75 31.52 -4.22
C TYR A 346 5.49 30.50 -5.34
N LYS A 347 6.54 29.82 -5.81
CA LYS A 347 6.46 28.81 -6.87
C LYS A 347 5.85 27.52 -6.34
N LEU A 348 4.89 26.94 -7.07
CA LEU A 348 4.32 25.65 -6.74
C LEU A 348 5.39 24.57 -6.86
N LYS A 349 5.56 23.77 -5.80
CA LYS A 349 6.56 22.69 -5.74
C LYS A 349 5.90 21.34 -5.64
N GLN A 350 4.96 21.20 -4.71
CA GLN A 350 4.38 19.91 -4.38
C GLN A 350 2.88 20.01 -4.10
N VAL A 351 2.17 18.90 -4.28
CA VAL A 351 0.81 18.72 -3.76
C VAL A 351 0.76 17.44 -2.95
N HIS A 352 0.15 17.50 -1.77
CA HIS A 352 0.04 16.41 -0.81
C HIS A 352 -1.42 16.15 -0.49
N TRP A 353 -1.75 14.90 -0.17
CA TRP A 353 -3.09 14.50 0.24
C TRP A 353 -3.07 13.91 1.64
N HIS A 354 -3.96 14.42 2.49
CA HIS A 354 -4.11 13.99 3.87
C HIS A 354 -5.55 13.55 4.12
N SER A 355 -5.73 12.37 4.71
CA SER A 355 -7.02 11.81 5.06
C SER A 355 -7.00 11.25 6.49
N PRO A 356 -7.93 11.66 7.37
CA PRO A 356 -8.86 12.80 7.23
C PRO A 356 -8.13 14.15 7.09
N SER A 357 -8.88 15.24 6.96
CA SER A 357 -8.29 16.59 6.97
C SER A 357 -7.51 16.87 8.26
N GLU A 358 -6.42 17.61 8.11
CA GLU A 358 -5.57 18.06 9.22
C GLU A 358 -6.16 19.32 9.87
N HIS A 359 -6.68 20.24 9.06
CA HIS A 359 -7.44 21.38 9.54
C HIS A 359 -8.87 20.99 9.91
N ARG A 360 -9.40 21.73 10.88
CA ARG A 360 -10.83 21.76 11.21
C ARG A 360 -11.35 23.18 11.02
N ILE A 361 -12.54 23.31 10.46
CA ILE A 361 -13.23 24.59 10.31
C ILE A 361 -14.54 24.49 11.11
N ASN A 362 -14.73 25.37 12.09
CA ASN A 362 -15.89 25.39 12.96
C ASN A 362 -16.17 24.03 13.66
N GLY A 363 -15.12 23.34 14.11
CA GLY A 363 -15.20 21.98 14.69
C GLY A 363 -15.28 20.84 13.67
N TRP A 364 -15.55 21.14 12.40
CA TRP A 364 -15.74 20.14 11.34
C TRP A 364 -14.42 19.81 10.63
N GLY A 365 -14.11 18.52 10.54
CA GLY A 365 -13.11 17.99 9.62
C GLY A 365 -13.79 17.34 8.40
N VAL A 366 -13.05 17.18 7.31
CA VAL A 366 -13.53 16.53 6.08
C VAL A 366 -12.72 15.28 5.78
N ASP A 367 -13.19 14.44 4.84
CA ASP A 367 -12.58 13.14 4.55
C ASP A 367 -11.19 13.24 3.89
N LEU A 368 -10.89 14.36 3.24
CA LEU A 368 -9.66 14.58 2.49
C LEU A 368 -9.28 16.06 2.47
N GLU A 369 -8.03 16.36 2.78
CA GLU A 369 -7.40 17.67 2.60
C GLU A 369 -6.29 17.56 1.56
N VAL A 370 -6.33 18.45 0.57
CA VAL A 370 -5.25 18.62 -0.41
C VAL A 370 -4.45 19.84 -0.03
N ARG A 371 -3.14 19.66 0.13
CA ARG A 371 -2.18 20.72 0.41
C ARG A 371 -1.36 21.04 -0.83
N MET A 372 -1.40 22.29 -1.29
CA MET A 372 -0.47 22.81 -2.30
C MET A 372 0.69 23.54 -1.63
N VAL A 373 1.91 23.05 -1.81
CA VAL A 373 3.15 23.57 -1.22
C VAL A 373 3.83 24.51 -2.21
N HIS A 374 4.01 25.77 -1.80
CA HIS A 374 4.73 26.76 -2.57
C HIS A 374 5.95 27.27 -1.83
N GLN A 375 6.98 27.68 -2.57
CA GLN A 375 8.23 28.21 -2.04
C GLN A 375 8.65 29.49 -2.77
N SER A 376 8.99 30.54 -2.03
CA SER A 376 9.56 31.78 -2.58
C SER A 376 11.05 31.62 -2.90
N SER A 377 11.62 32.60 -3.61
CA SER A 377 13.05 32.62 -3.94
C SER A 377 13.98 32.71 -2.72
N ASP A 378 13.50 33.27 -1.61
CA ASP A 378 14.22 33.36 -0.33
C ASP A 378 13.95 32.17 0.62
N GLY A 379 13.22 31.14 0.16
CA GLY A 379 13.00 29.89 0.88
C GLY A 379 11.78 29.86 1.80
N ARG A 380 11.00 30.95 1.93
CA ARG A 380 9.72 30.95 2.68
C ARG A 380 8.69 30.04 2.01
N MET A 381 7.83 29.41 2.81
CA MET A 381 6.81 28.46 2.33
C MET A 381 5.39 28.97 2.53
N ALA A 382 4.53 28.70 1.55
CA ALA A 382 3.09 28.95 1.61
C ALA A 382 2.27 27.70 1.29
N LEU A 383 1.25 27.41 2.09
CA LEU A 383 0.42 26.19 1.99
C LEU A 383 -1.05 26.53 1.74
N ARG A 384 -1.72 25.80 0.84
CA ARG A 384 -3.16 25.97 0.52
C ARG A 384 -3.95 24.66 0.61
N GLY A 385 -5.17 24.66 1.20
CA GLY A 385 -6.17 23.53 1.18
C GLY A 385 -7.59 24.02 1.56
N PRO A 386 -8.72 23.26 1.40
CA PRO A 386 -8.91 21.89 0.90
C PRO A 386 -9.60 21.79 -0.49
N LEU A 387 -9.35 20.71 -1.24
CA LEU A 387 -10.11 20.30 -2.44
C LEU A 387 -9.97 18.79 -2.70
N ASN A 388 -10.94 18.19 -3.40
CA ASN A 388 -11.00 16.77 -3.74
C ASN A 388 -10.54 16.49 -5.18
N ILE A 389 -9.66 15.49 -5.39
CA ILE A 389 -9.35 14.82 -6.68
C ILE A 389 -8.75 13.42 -6.47
N ILE A 390 -9.06 12.54 -7.44
CA ILE A 390 -8.69 11.12 -7.63
C ILE A 390 -7.22 10.95 -8.04
N ALA A 391 -6.57 9.89 -7.54
CA ALA A 391 -5.52 9.21 -8.29
C ALA A 391 -5.81 7.70 -8.35
N ASP A 392 -5.46 7.09 -9.49
CA ASP A 392 -5.50 5.66 -9.77
C ASP A 392 -4.06 5.15 -9.95
N GLY A 393 -3.78 3.92 -9.52
CA GLY A 393 -2.52 3.21 -9.79
C GLY A 393 -1.47 3.14 -8.67
N ASP A 394 -0.82 1.98 -8.57
CA ASP A 394 0.15 1.54 -7.54
C ASP A 394 1.60 2.07 -7.74
N VAL A 395 2.24 2.33 -6.58
CA VAL A 395 3.65 2.47 -6.11
C VAL A 395 4.85 2.79 -7.05
N ASN A 396 5.76 3.62 -6.49
CA ASN A 396 7.07 4.15 -6.95
C ASN A 396 7.03 5.23 -8.04
N GLU A 397 7.99 6.16 -7.98
CA GLU A 397 8.06 7.41 -8.77
C GLU A 397 7.54 7.22 -10.19
N THR A 398 6.29 7.62 -10.41
CA THR A 398 5.65 7.45 -11.70
C THR A 398 5.57 8.80 -12.36
N VAL A 399 6.15 8.93 -13.55
CA VAL A 399 5.93 10.11 -14.38
C VAL A 399 4.47 10.10 -14.81
N VAL A 400 3.67 10.99 -14.24
CA VAL A 400 2.24 11.14 -14.59
C VAL A 400 2.09 11.91 -15.91
N GLY A 401 3.15 12.60 -16.33
CA GLY A 401 3.14 13.50 -17.47
C GLY A 401 2.66 14.89 -17.07
N VAL A 402 1.94 15.55 -17.97
CA VAL A 402 1.46 16.93 -17.78
C VAL A 402 0.23 16.94 -16.87
N VAL A 403 0.35 17.60 -15.72
CA VAL A 403 -0.74 17.83 -14.75
C VAL A 403 -1.03 19.33 -14.67
N ASP A 404 -2.30 19.71 -14.77
CA ASP A 404 -2.75 21.09 -14.58
C ASP A 404 -3.18 21.34 -13.12
N PRO A 405 -2.43 22.14 -12.34
CA PRO A 405 -2.79 22.46 -10.96
C PRO A 405 -4.08 23.27 -10.85
N TYR A 406 -4.58 23.90 -11.92
CA TYR A 406 -5.87 24.59 -11.88
C TYR A 406 -7.03 23.65 -11.57
N HIS A 407 -6.92 22.37 -11.94
CA HIS A 407 -7.92 21.40 -11.57
C HIS A 407 -7.97 21.18 -10.05
N LEU A 408 -6.91 21.48 -9.31
CA LEU A 408 -6.82 21.33 -7.85
C LEU A 408 -7.27 22.57 -7.07
N ILE A 409 -7.79 23.61 -7.74
CA ILE A 409 -8.33 24.80 -7.07
C ILE A 409 -9.83 24.97 -7.33
N THR A 410 -10.52 25.54 -6.35
CA THR A 410 -11.92 25.99 -6.47
C THR A 410 -12.02 27.28 -7.28
N ASP A 411 -13.21 27.53 -7.82
CA ASP A 411 -13.55 28.85 -8.38
C ASP A 411 -13.68 29.91 -7.26
N ASN A 412 -14.02 29.50 -6.03
CA ASN A 412 -14.02 30.39 -4.87
C ASN A 412 -12.60 30.58 -4.32
N VAL A 413 -11.94 31.61 -4.83
CA VAL A 413 -10.63 32.13 -4.39
C VAL A 413 -10.75 33.40 -3.54
N TRP A 414 -11.96 33.68 -3.05
CA TRP A 414 -12.27 34.85 -2.24
C TRP A 414 -12.42 34.50 -0.77
N GLU A 415 -12.82 33.27 -0.42
CA GLU A 415 -13.07 32.89 0.95
C GLU A 415 -11.97 32.00 1.51
N TYR A 416 -11.12 32.54 2.38
CA TYR A 416 -10.03 31.80 2.98
C TYR A 416 -9.54 32.41 4.29
N TYR A 417 -9.03 31.54 5.16
CA TYR A 417 -8.27 31.90 6.33
C TYR A 417 -6.79 32.06 5.97
N ARG A 418 -6.09 32.98 6.62
CA ARG A 418 -4.64 33.12 6.54
C ARG A 418 -4.02 33.22 7.92
N TYR A 419 -2.98 32.44 8.18
CA TYR A 419 -2.27 32.48 9.46
C TYR A 419 -0.80 32.04 9.30
N ILE A 420 0.05 32.43 10.25
CA ILE A 420 1.44 31.96 10.33
C ILE A 420 1.50 30.72 11.20
N GLY A 421 2.03 29.64 10.65
CA GLY A 421 2.12 28.33 11.30
C GLY A 421 3.45 27.63 11.05
N SER A 422 3.41 26.31 11.09
CA SER A 422 4.56 25.43 10.88
C SER A 422 4.34 24.44 9.76
N LEU A 423 5.40 23.70 9.41
CA LEU A 423 5.22 22.40 8.78
C LEU A 423 4.45 21.45 9.73
N PRO A 424 3.50 20.64 9.23
CA PRO A 424 2.75 19.68 10.03
C PRO A 424 3.41 18.29 10.07
N THR A 425 4.69 18.23 9.72
CA THR A 425 5.57 17.07 9.77
C THR A 425 6.92 17.51 10.35
N PRO A 426 7.72 16.59 10.90
CA PRO A 426 9.09 16.92 11.30
C PRO A 426 9.89 17.57 10.16
N PRO A 427 10.71 18.60 10.43
CA PRO A 427 11.11 19.12 11.75
C PRO A 427 10.13 20.12 12.41
N CYS A 428 8.92 20.26 11.87
CA CYS A 428 7.89 21.20 12.34
C CYS A 428 8.32 22.68 12.38
N SER A 429 9.20 23.08 11.46
CA SER A 429 9.69 24.45 11.35
C SER A 429 8.56 25.45 11.23
N GLU A 430 8.62 26.51 12.04
CA GLU A 430 7.67 27.63 12.04
C GLU A 430 8.00 28.68 10.97
N GLY A 431 7.05 29.56 10.68
CA GLY A 431 7.18 30.61 9.67
C GLY A 431 6.51 30.29 8.32
N VAL A 432 5.64 29.29 8.30
CA VAL A 432 4.87 28.90 7.12
C VAL A 432 3.60 29.73 7.01
N VAL A 433 3.33 30.32 5.85
CA VAL A 433 2.09 31.06 5.59
C VAL A 433 1.01 30.08 5.13
N TRP A 434 0.03 29.80 5.99
CA TRP A 434 -1.12 28.98 5.64
C TRP A 434 -2.23 29.83 5.04
N THR A 435 -2.84 29.34 3.97
CA THR A 435 -4.01 29.93 3.29
C THR A 435 -5.06 28.83 3.12
N VAL A 436 -6.02 28.73 4.03
CA VAL A 436 -7.00 27.64 4.06
C VAL A 436 -8.33 28.13 3.51
N LEU A 437 -8.79 27.59 2.38
CA LEU A 437 -10.06 27.93 1.76
C LEU A 437 -11.22 27.57 2.71
N LYS A 438 -12.16 28.50 2.88
CA LYS A 438 -13.26 28.38 3.85
C LYS A 438 -14.40 27.48 3.38
N GLU A 439 -14.58 27.31 2.07
CA GLU A 439 -15.65 26.46 1.51
C GLU A 439 -15.15 25.05 1.15
N PRO A 440 -15.38 24.03 2.01
CA PRO A 440 -15.10 22.64 1.68
C PRO A 440 -16.19 21.95 0.83
N TRP A 441 -17.30 22.62 0.48
CA TRP A 441 -18.54 21.92 0.12
C TRP A 441 -18.78 21.65 -1.37
N PHE A 442 -18.05 22.31 -2.28
CA PHE A 442 -18.37 22.25 -3.72
C PHE A 442 -17.70 21.12 -4.50
N ARG A 443 -16.79 20.36 -3.88
CA ARG A 443 -16.26 19.15 -4.50
C ARG A 443 -16.45 17.98 -3.59
N THR A 444 -17.17 16.98 -4.04
CA THR A 444 -17.28 15.69 -3.39
C THR A 444 -16.13 14.80 -3.85
N VAL A 445 -15.54 14.05 -2.91
CA VAL A 445 -14.66 12.92 -3.21
C VAL A 445 -15.48 11.65 -3.03
N SER A 446 -15.33 10.70 -3.93
CA SER A 446 -15.97 9.40 -3.74
C SER A 446 -15.25 8.62 -2.63
N PHE A 447 -16.01 7.81 -1.90
CA PHE A 447 -15.45 6.90 -0.92
C PHE A 447 -14.31 6.03 -1.50
N ASP A 448 -14.46 5.59 -2.75
CA ASP A 448 -13.45 4.77 -3.43
C ASP A 448 -12.15 5.54 -3.69
N GLN A 449 -12.21 6.84 -3.98
CA GLN A 449 -11.03 7.67 -4.19
C GLN A 449 -10.25 7.85 -2.88
N VAL A 450 -10.95 8.20 -1.78
CA VAL A 450 -10.33 8.31 -0.45
C VAL A 450 -9.72 6.99 -0.02
N LYS A 451 -10.43 5.88 -0.28
CA LYS A 451 -9.97 4.54 0.02
C LYS A 451 -8.74 4.14 -0.80
N LYS A 452 -8.69 4.45 -2.10
CA LYS A 452 -7.50 4.23 -2.93
C LYS A 452 -6.29 4.98 -2.34
N LEU A 453 -6.47 6.24 -1.97
CA LEU A 453 -5.42 7.05 -1.34
C LEU A 453 -4.93 6.43 -0.03
N ARG A 454 -5.85 6.06 0.87
CA ARG A 454 -5.52 5.42 2.15
C ARG A 454 -4.83 4.06 1.99
N ASN A 455 -5.19 3.28 0.96
CA ASN A 455 -4.59 1.98 0.69
C ASN A 455 -3.19 2.08 0.08
N ALA A 456 -2.90 3.18 -0.64
CA ALA A 456 -1.59 3.37 -1.25
C ALA A 456 -0.54 3.79 -0.22
N VAL A 457 -0.90 4.46 0.87
CA VAL A 457 0.03 4.82 1.96
C VAL A 457 0.28 3.62 2.87
N HIS A 458 1.55 3.36 3.25
CA HIS A 458 1.98 2.17 3.99
C HIS A 458 1.52 2.18 5.45
N ASP A 459 1.51 0.98 6.06
CA ASP A 459 1.24 0.68 7.48
C ASP A 459 -0.01 1.29 8.09
N TYR A 460 -1.11 0.53 8.06
CA TYR A 460 -2.18 0.66 9.06
C TYR A 460 -2.78 2.07 9.26
N ALA A 461 -2.49 3.04 8.38
CA ALA A 461 -2.77 4.44 8.61
C ALA A 461 -4.29 4.65 8.64
N ILE A 462 -4.83 4.62 9.86
CA ILE A 462 -6.14 5.16 10.20
C ILE A 462 -6.24 6.60 9.65
N SER A 463 -5.09 7.26 9.57
CA SER A 463 -4.90 8.64 9.17
C SER A 463 -3.43 8.90 8.80
N ASN A 464 -3.18 9.75 7.80
CA ASN A 464 -1.87 10.39 7.58
C ASN A 464 -1.92 11.89 7.94
N ALA A 465 -2.63 12.21 9.03
CA ALA A 465 -2.92 13.56 9.47
C ALA A 465 -2.38 13.78 10.88
N ARG A 466 -1.67 14.89 11.09
CA ARG A 466 -1.26 15.36 12.41
C ARG A 466 -2.50 15.90 13.15
N PRO A 467 -2.64 15.63 14.46
CA PRO A 467 -3.68 16.26 15.29
C PRO A 467 -3.56 17.79 15.31
N ILE A 468 -4.70 18.48 15.51
CA ILE A 468 -4.75 19.93 15.71
C ILE A 468 -3.83 20.37 16.85
N GLN A 469 -3.13 21.48 16.62
CA GLN A 469 -2.19 22.09 17.54
C GLN A 469 -2.84 23.33 18.20
N PRO A 470 -2.42 23.71 19.42
CA PRO A 470 -2.99 24.86 20.12
C PRO A 470 -2.83 26.17 19.33
N LEU A 471 -3.86 27.02 19.32
CA LEU A 471 -3.81 28.33 18.64
C LEU A 471 -2.73 29.25 19.25
N ASN A 472 -2.50 29.18 20.56
CA ASN A 472 -1.52 29.99 21.29
C ASN A 472 -1.65 31.51 21.07
N GLY A 473 -2.88 32.00 20.91
CA GLY A 473 -3.17 33.42 20.69
C GLY A 473 -2.68 33.97 19.34
N ARG A 474 -2.34 33.10 18.38
CA ARG A 474 -1.99 33.53 17.02
C ARG A 474 -3.15 34.24 16.35
N GLU A 475 -2.82 35.30 15.62
CA GLU A 475 -3.74 35.95 14.71
C GLU A 475 -4.06 35.00 13.54
N VAL A 476 -5.34 34.88 13.26
CA VAL A 476 -5.89 34.27 12.05
C VAL A 476 -6.66 35.37 11.35
N LEU A 477 -6.47 35.50 10.04
CA LEU A 477 -7.17 36.45 9.19
C LEU A 477 -8.23 35.69 8.39
N LEU A 478 -9.42 36.24 8.22
CA LEU A 478 -10.45 35.69 7.34
C LEU A 478 -10.71 36.68 6.20
N ASN A 479 -10.55 36.23 4.96
CA ASN A 479 -10.94 36.96 3.77
C ASN A 479 -12.31 36.47 3.31
N GLU A 480 -13.27 37.39 3.09
CA GLU A 480 -14.60 37.11 2.54
C GLU A 480 -14.97 38.17 1.49
N PRO A 481 -15.69 37.79 0.42
CA PRO A 481 -16.19 38.74 -0.57
C PRO A 481 -17.32 39.59 0.02
N GLY A 482 -16.99 40.81 0.44
CA GLY A 482 -17.95 41.90 0.59
C GLY A 482 -18.89 41.82 1.80
N TYR A 483 -18.37 42.04 3.01
CA TYR A 483 -19.20 42.58 4.09
C TYR A 483 -19.46 44.08 3.80
N HIS A 484 -20.57 44.39 3.14
CA HIS A 484 -21.11 45.75 3.21
C HIS A 484 -21.59 45.97 4.66
N PRO A 485 -21.02 46.92 5.42
CA PRO A 485 -21.62 47.28 6.69
C PRO A 485 -23.04 47.75 6.39
N THR A 486 -24.03 47.03 6.91
CA THR A 486 -25.41 47.50 6.92
C THR A 486 -25.38 48.86 7.58
N ILE A 487 -25.77 49.88 6.83
CA ILE A 487 -26.06 51.20 7.37
C ILE A 487 -27.08 50.95 8.47
N LEU A 488 -26.70 51.18 9.73
CA LEU A 488 -27.66 51.40 10.81
C LEU A 488 -28.45 52.65 10.41
N GLN A 489 -29.55 52.47 9.68
CA GLN A 489 -30.60 53.46 9.64
C GLN A 489 -31.20 53.46 11.04
N SER A 490 -30.85 54.52 11.77
CA SER A 490 -31.59 55.00 12.92
C SER A 490 -33.09 55.04 12.61
N ILE A 491 -33.87 54.27 13.37
CA ILE A 491 -35.28 54.54 13.63
C ILE A 491 -35.42 54.66 15.14
#